data_AF-A0A8H7YF62-F1
#
_entry.id   AF-A0A8H7YF62-F1
#
_cell.length_a   1.000
_cell.length_b   1.000
_cell.length_c   1.000
_cell.angle_alpha   90.00
_cell.angle_beta   90.00
_cell.angle_gamma   90.00
#
_symmetry.space_group_name_H-M   'P 1'
#
loop_
_entity.id
_entity.type
_entity.pdbx_description
1 polymer ?
#
loop_
_entity_poly.entity_id
_entity_poly.type
_entity_poly.pdbx_seq_one_letter_code
_entity_poly.pdbx_strand_id
1 'polypeptide(L)'
;MALSLLQVPSFPSYTGPHQVGTAEFEIPVSSLESPAPTPKSDIPLPTILFRIFYPADDVEPTSRPMYWIPDPQATFIGGLAELLGVPKRLSNILGLLPSTVKWTKIPAFRDAPLKASTLPSKRWPVMVFSHGIAGSRYMYSYILGCLASYGIVIIAPEHRDGSSPSSLLRNAHGQVTEKVPYQRMKHVFDPNILQRRHAQLRIRFWELGLVHDALLKMDAGTEIPNFVQMKGAKSPVFSSSLDIHSPGSIAWAGHSFGAASVVQFVKSIYWGHQICKDPSSISAEPSFSQYRPLYEPRLDSEIVSQVIPTSPLILLDLWNLPLLGDDVKWLWEKPLPCYAETTEGQPQSPSVLAILSDEFFKWKAGLKATRHVLTYHPAPGSDDQGTAEVGKQQPKVFYTVNSAHLSQSDIGLVFPWMMKRWGKAEEPERTMQLNVTAIIQMLRECGVPFDLDEDVKCALENVADPTLDHCDKDSQNGNGGKQSGFHPIIFSADGSVRGWLPVSLADDTPSVPEFEVRSPPKL
;
A
#
# COMPACT_ATOMS: atom_id res chain seq x y z
N MET A 1 33.15 -6.57 -12.54
CA MET A 1 32.05 -5.83 -13.19
C MET A 1 30.95 -6.73 -13.76
N ALA A 2 31.24 -7.80 -14.50
CA ALA A 2 30.24 -8.84 -14.85
C ALA A 2 29.82 -9.73 -13.64
N LEU A 3 30.63 -9.75 -12.58
CA LEU A 3 30.42 -10.60 -11.40
C LEU A 3 29.28 -10.15 -10.46
N SER A 4 28.86 -8.88 -10.43
CA SER A 4 27.76 -8.47 -9.52
C SER A 4 26.38 -8.94 -10.02
N LEU A 5 26.25 -9.22 -11.32
CA LEU A 5 25.07 -9.87 -11.90
C LEU A 5 25.03 -11.37 -11.58
N LEU A 6 26.12 -11.96 -11.08
CA LEU A 6 26.20 -13.38 -10.71
C LEU A 6 25.96 -13.62 -9.21
N GLN A 7 25.89 -12.59 -8.38
CA GLN A 7 25.53 -12.73 -6.97
C GLN A 7 24.01 -12.92 -6.83
N VAL A 8 23.61 -13.77 -5.90
CA VAL A 8 22.19 -13.90 -5.50
C VAL A 8 21.84 -12.63 -4.73
N PRO A 9 20.91 -11.79 -5.20
CA PRO A 9 20.46 -10.64 -4.42
C PRO A 9 19.87 -11.11 -3.08
N SER A 10 20.13 -10.37 -2.03
CA SER A 10 19.61 -10.62 -0.68
C SER A 10 18.86 -9.40 -0.18
N PHE A 11 17.76 -9.62 0.52
CA PHE A 11 17.08 -8.56 1.26
C PHE A 11 17.84 -8.27 2.57
N PRO A 12 17.90 -7.01 3.01
CA PRO A 12 18.31 -6.68 4.37
C PRO A 12 17.36 -7.32 5.39
N SER A 13 17.76 -7.38 6.66
CA SER A 13 16.85 -7.77 7.75
C SER A 13 15.69 -6.77 7.87
N TYR A 14 14.56 -7.24 8.40
CA TYR A 14 13.47 -6.37 8.81
C TYR A 14 13.90 -5.54 10.03
N THR A 15 13.39 -4.31 10.12
CA THR A 15 13.89 -3.30 11.08
C THR A 15 13.21 -3.33 12.44
N GLY A 16 12.05 -3.97 12.57
CA GLY A 16 11.29 -4.06 13.81
C GLY A 16 11.68 -5.26 14.69
N PRO A 17 11.17 -5.30 15.93
CA PRO A 17 11.60 -6.28 16.94
C PRO A 17 11.07 -7.70 16.70
N HIS A 18 9.94 -7.84 16.00
CA HIS A 18 9.31 -9.14 15.81
C HIS A 18 9.89 -9.88 14.60
N GLN A 19 10.07 -11.19 14.76
CA GLN A 19 10.19 -12.08 13.60
C GLN A 19 8.89 -12.04 12.80
N VAL A 20 8.99 -12.29 11.50
CA VAL A 20 7.86 -12.12 10.58
C VAL A 20 7.49 -13.43 9.94
N GLY A 21 6.25 -13.83 10.12
CA GLY A 21 5.60 -14.92 9.40
C GLY A 21 5.00 -14.43 8.10
N THR A 22 4.84 -15.34 7.14
CA THR A 22 4.13 -15.07 5.91
C THR A 22 3.37 -16.28 5.40
N ALA A 23 2.13 -16.07 4.96
CA ALA A 23 1.25 -17.10 4.45
C ALA A 23 0.46 -16.57 3.25
N GLU A 24 0.03 -17.48 2.37
CA GLU A 24 -0.79 -17.16 1.19
C GLU A 24 -2.16 -17.83 1.30
N PHE A 25 -3.19 -17.10 0.89
CA PHE A 25 -4.58 -17.56 0.92
C PHE A 25 -5.20 -17.35 -0.45
N GLU A 26 -5.59 -18.45 -1.11
CA GLU A 26 -6.45 -18.40 -2.30
C GLU A 26 -7.82 -18.97 -1.92
N ILE A 27 -8.79 -18.08 -1.78
CA ILE A 27 -10.11 -18.39 -1.22
C ILE A 27 -11.15 -18.33 -2.33
N PRO A 28 -12.02 -19.36 -2.49
CA PRO A 28 -13.11 -19.30 -3.44
C PRO A 28 -14.11 -18.21 -3.07
N VAL A 29 -14.53 -17.42 -4.06
CA VAL A 29 -15.53 -16.35 -3.87
C VAL A 29 -16.86 -16.93 -3.37
N SER A 30 -17.19 -18.16 -3.73
CA SER A 30 -18.40 -18.85 -3.26
C SER A 30 -18.41 -19.15 -1.75
N SER A 31 -17.28 -19.03 -1.04
CA SER A 31 -17.23 -19.14 0.42
C SER A 31 -17.23 -17.78 1.13
N LEU A 32 -17.35 -16.67 0.40
CA LEU A 32 -17.30 -15.32 0.91
C LEU A 32 -18.62 -14.58 0.68
N GLU A 33 -18.95 -13.65 1.57
CA GLU A 33 -20.08 -12.75 1.42
C GLU A 33 -19.63 -11.47 0.70
N SER A 34 -20.07 -11.31 -0.54
CA SER A 34 -19.64 -10.16 -1.33
C SER A 34 -20.38 -8.88 -0.89
N PRO A 35 -19.65 -7.80 -0.57
CA PRO A 35 -20.28 -6.54 -0.16
C PRO A 35 -20.87 -5.76 -1.34
N ALA A 36 -20.51 -6.09 -2.59
CA ALA A 36 -20.99 -5.42 -3.80
C ALA A 36 -21.23 -6.45 -4.93
N PRO A 37 -22.04 -6.13 -5.95
CA PRO A 37 -22.21 -7.02 -7.10
C PRO A 37 -20.88 -7.39 -7.78
N THR A 38 -20.76 -8.62 -8.25
CA THR A 38 -19.59 -9.06 -9.01
C THR A 38 -19.40 -8.17 -10.25
N PRO A 39 -18.22 -7.57 -10.44
CA PRO A 39 -17.97 -6.69 -11.57
C PRO A 39 -17.92 -7.46 -12.88
N LYS A 40 -18.28 -6.79 -13.98
CA LYS A 40 -18.07 -7.34 -15.32
C LYS A 40 -16.58 -7.51 -15.56
N SER A 41 -16.18 -8.69 -16.01
CA SER A 41 -14.79 -9.05 -16.30
C SER A 41 -14.75 -9.98 -17.50
N ASP A 42 -13.76 -9.79 -18.36
CA ASP A 42 -13.46 -10.71 -19.47
C ASP A 42 -12.78 -12.00 -18.98
N ILE A 43 -12.34 -12.01 -17.71
CA ILE A 43 -11.62 -13.11 -17.07
C ILE A 43 -12.48 -13.61 -15.89
N PRO A 44 -12.65 -14.93 -15.71
CA PRO A 44 -13.34 -15.48 -14.55
C PRO A 44 -12.71 -15.01 -13.25
N LEU A 45 -13.55 -14.69 -12.26
CA LEU A 45 -13.13 -14.28 -10.91
C LEU A 45 -13.61 -15.29 -9.85
N PRO A 46 -13.14 -16.56 -9.90
CA PRO A 46 -13.64 -17.61 -9.00
C PRO A 46 -13.02 -17.55 -7.60
N THR A 47 -11.88 -16.89 -7.44
CA THR A 47 -11.11 -16.82 -6.19
C THR A 47 -10.59 -15.41 -5.95
N ILE A 48 -10.35 -15.08 -4.68
CA ILE A 48 -9.44 -14.00 -4.29
C ILE A 48 -8.11 -14.60 -3.84
N LEU A 49 -7.01 -13.86 -4.05
CA LEU A 49 -5.69 -14.27 -3.57
C LEU A 49 -5.03 -13.11 -2.85
N PHE A 50 -4.49 -13.38 -1.66
CA PHE A 50 -3.67 -12.43 -0.94
C PHE A 50 -2.54 -13.13 -0.18
N ARG A 51 -1.51 -12.34 0.13
CA ARG A 51 -0.41 -12.73 1.01
C ARG A 51 -0.52 -11.94 2.31
N ILE A 52 -0.28 -12.60 3.44
CA ILE A 52 -0.20 -11.95 4.75
C ILE A 52 1.26 -11.89 5.19
N PHE A 53 1.66 -10.77 5.79
CA PHE A 53 2.85 -10.64 6.63
C PHE A 53 2.41 -10.30 8.05
N TYR A 54 2.96 -10.99 9.06
CA TYR A 54 2.48 -10.86 10.44
C TYR A 54 3.60 -11.13 11.46
N PRO A 55 3.50 -10.60 12.69
CA PRO A 55 4.41 -10.96 13.79
C PRO A 55 4.35 -12.46 14.07
N ALA A 56 5.49 -13.15 14.10
CA ALA A 56 5.56 -14.59 14.31
C ALA A 56 6.36 -14.96 15.57
N ASP A 57 5.98 -16.07 16.17
CA ASP A 57 6.65 -16.74 17.28
C ASP A 57 7.05 -18.17 16.89
N ASP A 58 7.82 -18.84 17.77
CA ASP A 58 8.21 -20.25 17.64
C ASP A 58 8.80 -20.62 16.28
N VAL A 59 9.61 -19.70 15.77
CA VAL A 59 10.28 -19.88 14.48
C VAL A 59 11.38 -20.92 14.65
N GLU A 60 11.20 -22.09 14.05
CA GLU A 60 12.25 -23.11 14.01
C GLU A 60 13.43 -22.63 13.15
N PRO A 61 14.69 -22.72 13.64
CA PRO A 61 15.88 -22.38 12.87
C PRO A 61 16.04 -23.20 11.58
N THR A 62 15.39 -24.36 11.51
CA THR A 62 15.37 -25.30 10.37
C THR A 62 14.22 -25.05 9.40
N SER A 63 13.41 -24.01 9.62
CA SER A 63 12.31 -23.65 8.72
C SER A 63 12.82 -23.42 7.29
N ARG A 64 12.06 -23.93 6.31
CA ARG A 64 12.45 -23.82 4.89
C ARG A 64 12.50 -22.34 4.49
N PRO A 65 13.55 -21.91 3.77
CA PRO A 65 13.69 -20.52 3.37
C PRO A 65 12.50 -20.09 2.50
N MET A 66 11.97 -18.90 2.77
CA MET A 66 10.97 -18.30 1.89
C MET A 66 11.66 -17.56 0.74
N TYR A 67 11.46 -18.06 -0.47
CA TYR A 67 11.94 -17.39 -1.67
C TYR A 67 11.06 -16.18 -2.00
N TRP A 68 11.70 -15.13 -2.52
CA TRP A 68 11.03 -13.90 -2.94
C TRP A 68 9.95 -14.18 -4.00
N ILE A 69 10.28 -15.04 -4.97
CA ILE A 69 9.39 -15.48 -6.03
C ILE A 69 9.24 -17.01 -5.95
N PRO A 70 8.04 -17.53 -5.66
CA PRO A 70 7.80 -18.97 -5.61
C PRO A 70 7.59 -19.58 -7.01
N ASP A 71 7.61 -20.91 -7.08
CA ASP A 71 7.36 -21.65 -8.30
C ASP A 71 5.88 -21.58 -8.77
N PRO A 72 5.60 -21.56 -10.09
CA PRO A 72 6.56 -21.58 -11.20
C PRO A 72 7.14 -20.19 -11.51
N GLN A 73 8.44 -20.01 -11.26
CA GLN A 73 9.10 -18.71 -11.36
C GLN A 73 9.22 -18.17 -12.79
N ALA A 74 9.18 -19.05 -13.80
CA ALA A 74 9.23 -18.66 -15.21
C ALA A 74 8.10 -17.66 -15.57
N THR A 75 6.92 -17.81 -14.95
CA THR A 75 5.80 -16.91 -15.16
C THR A 75 6.09 -15.51 -14.64
N PHE A 76 6.71 -15.41 -13.46
CA PHE A 76 7.11 -14.13 -12.87
C PHE A 76 8.27 -13.49 -13.61
N ILE A 77 9.31 -14.26 -13.97
CA ILE A 77 10.48 -13.74 -14.71
C ILE A 77 10.07 -13.23 -16.09
N GLY A 78 9.18 -13.96 -16.79
CA GLY A 78 8.59 -13.49 -18.04
C GLY A 78 7.84 -12.17 -17.87
N GLY A 79 7.03 -12.07 -16.81
CA GLY A 79 6.30 -10.84 -16.47
C GLY A 79 7.21 -9.67 -16.10
N LEU A 80 8.25 -9.91 -15.32
CA LEU A 80 9.25 -8.91 -14.94
C LEU A 80 10.03 -8.42 -16.16
N ALA A 81 10.38 -9.30 -17.10
CA ALA A 81 11.07 -8.90 -18.31
C ALA A 81 10.19 -8.08 -19.28
N GLU A 82 8.90 -8.40 -19.36
CA GLU A 82 7.91 -7.59 -20.08
C GLU A 82 7.74 -6.20 -19.44
N LEU A 83 7.69 -6.14 -18.10
CA LEU A 83 7.61 -4.92 -17.32
C LEU A 83 8.85 -4.04 -17.50
N LEU A 84 10.05 -4.62 -17.44
CA LEU A 84 11.32 -3.90 -17.62
C LEU A 84 11.56 -3.46 -19.08
N GLY A 85 10.60 -3.69 -19.99
CA GLY A 85 10.61 -3.13 -21.34
C GLY A 85 11.75 -3.65 -22.21
N VAL A 86 12.29 -4.84 -21.92
CA VAL A 86 13.42 -5.41 -22.66
C VAL A 86 12.98 -5.64 -24.13
N PRO A 87 13.59 -4.98 -25.12
CA PRO A 87 13.25 -5.17 -26.53
C PRO A 87 13.38 -6.64 -26.93
N LYS A 88 12.46 -7.19 -27.73
CA LYS A 88 12.51 -8.60 -28.19
C LYS A 88 13.85 -8.98 -28.86
N ARG A 89 14.58 -8.01 -29.44
CA ARG A 89 15.92 -8.19 -30.04
C ARG A 89 17.06 -8.31 -29.02
N LEU A 90 16.79 -8.03 -27.75
CA LEU A 90 17.67 -8.23 -26.59
C LEU A 90 17.21 -9.41 -25.73
N SER A 91 16.50 -10.39 -26.32
CA SER A 91 16.12 -11.64 -25.64
C SER A 91 17.32 -12.38 -25.01
N ASN A 92 18.52 -12.19 -25.54
CA ASN A 92 19.74 -12.74 -24.96
C ASN A 92 20.11 -12.06 -23.61
N ILE A 93 19.63 -10.83 -23.34
CA ILE A 93 19.73 -10.14 -22.04
C ILE A 93 18.65 -10.61 -21.05
N LEU A 94 17.51 -11.14 -21.50
CA LEU A 94 16.62 -11.88 -20.58
C LEU A 94 17.34 -13.09 -19.97
N GLY A 95 18.28 -13.70 -20.69
CA GLY A 95 19.20 -14.71 -20.15
C GLY A 95 20.26 -14.16 -19.18
N LEU A 96 20.40 -12.82 -19.09
CA LEU A 96 21.26 -12.11 -18.14
C LEU A 96 20.50 -11.58 -16.92
N LEU A 97 19.15 -11.55 -16.91
CA LEU A 97 18.39 -11.50 -15.66
C LEU A 97 18.78 -12.76 -14.93
N PRO A 98 19.54 -12.64 -13.83
CA PRO A 98 20.32 -13.77 -13.43
C PRO A 98 19.36 -14.85 -12.94
N SER A 99 19.61 -16.07 -13.39
CA SER A 99 19.02 -17.28 -12.83
C SER A 99 19.24 -17.41 -11.32
N THR A 100 19.86 -16.43 -10.65
CA THR A 100 20.04 -16.28 -9.22
C THR A 100 18.87 -15.61 -8.50
N VAL A 101 18.01 -14.85 -9.20
CA VAL A 101 16.79 -14.25 -8.60
C VAL A 101 15.89 -15.33 -7.98
N LYS A 102 15.89 -16.54 -8.56
CA LYS A 102 15.20 -17.71 -7.99
C LYS A 102 15.64 -18.11 -6.60
N TRP A 103 16.86 -17.75 -6.24
CA TRP A 103 17.48 -18.08 -4.96
C TRP A 103 17.42 -16.92 -3.98
N THR A 104 16.90 -15.76 -4.39
CA THR A 104 16.67 -14.62 -3.51
C THR A 104 15.63 -15.00 -2.46
N LYS A 105 16.02 -14.87 -1.19
CA LYS A 105 15.20 -15.18 -0.02
C LYS A 105 14.75 -13.89 0.63
N ILE A 106 13.53 -13.88 1.15
CA ILE A 106 13.06 -12.81 2.03
C ILE A 106 13.28 -13.24 3.50
N PRO A 107 13.47 -12.30 4.43
CA PRO A 107 13.71 -12.60 5.84
C PRO A 107 12.40 -12.89 6.60
N ALA A 108 11.54 -13.74 6.02
CA ALA A 108 10.25 -14.13 6.58
C ALA A 108 10.09 -15.65 6.62
N PHE A 109 9.28 -16.13 7.56
CA PHE A 109 9.06 -17.54 7.83
C PHE A 109 7.72 -18.00 7.28
N ARG A 110 7.76 -19.02 6.41
CA ARG A 110 6.54 -19.54 5.78
C ARG A 110 5.65 -20.23 6.81
N ASP A 111 4.38 -19.83 6.83
CA ASP A 111 3.31 -20.43 7.64
C ASP A 111 3.66 -20.57 9.13
N ALA A 112 4.53 -19.69 9.64
CA ALA A 112 4.92 -19.68 11.06
C ALA A 112 3.70 -19.35 11.94
N PRO A 113 3.65 -19.82 13.19
CA PRO A 113 2.61 -19.43 14.13
C PRO A 113 2.53 -17.91 14.30
N LEU A 114 1.31 -17.37 14.33
CA LEU A 114 1.07 -15.97 14.67
C LEU A 114 1.46 -15.73 16.13
N LYS A 115 2.28 -14.72 16.39
CA LYS A 115 2.61 -14.27 17.74
C LYS A 115 1.36 -13.74 18.43
N ALA A 116 1.15 -14.11 19.69
CA ALA A 116 0.08 -13.53 20.49
C ALA A 116 0.35 -12.04 20.75
N SER A 117 -0.65 -11.18 20.52
CA SER A 117 -0.50 -9.75 20.76
C SER A 117 -0.40 -9.45 22.26
N THR A 118 0.59 -8.66 22.62
CA THR A 118 0.82 -8.13 23.98
C THR A 118 -0.07 -6.93 24.29
N LEU A 119 -0.66 -6.30 23.27
CA LEU A 119 -1.54 -5.14 23.39
C LEU A 119 -2.74 -5.40 24.32
N PRO A 120 -3.34 -4.35 24.92
CA PRO A 120 -4.51 -4.50 25.79
C PRO A 120 -5.69 -5.20 25.11
N SER A 121 -5.92 -4.92 23.82
CA SER A 121 -6.96 -5.54 23.00
C SER A 121 -6.71 -7.02 22.69
N LYS A 122 -5.46 -7.49 22.87
CA LYS A 122 -4.97 -8.80 22.40
C LYS A 122 -5.11 -9.01 20.89
N ARG A 123 -5.27 -7.92 20.14
CA ARG A 123 -5.46 -7.90 18.69
C ARG A 123 -4.39 -7.03 18.04
N TRP A 124 -3.84 -7.52 16.93
CA TRP A 124 -2.90 -6.79 16.11
C TRP A 124 -3.61 -5.79 15.20
N PRO A 125 -3.07 -4.56 15.06
CA PRO A 125 -3.46 -3.64 14.00
C PRO A 125 -3.39 -4.29 12.62
N VAL A 126 -4.29 -3.89 11.71
CA VAL A 126 -4.37 -4.43 10.36
C VAL A 126 -4.19 -3.34 9.32
N MET A 127 -3.42 -3.65 8.27
CA MET A 127 -3.30 -2.81 7.08
C MET A 127 -3.53 -3.64 5.81
N VAL A 128 -4.30 -3.09 4.86
CA VAL A 128 -4.44 -3.65 3.52
C VAL A 128 -3.60 -2.84 2.54
N PHE A 129 -2.69 -3.49 1.83
CA PHE A 129 -1.76 -2.88 0.88
C PHE A 129 -2.05 -3.30 -0.57
N SER A 130 -2.45 -2.36 -1.43
CA SER A 130 -2.70 -2.59 -2.85
C SER A 130 -1.46 -2.32 -3.70
N HIS A 131 -1.10 -3.28 -4.58
CA HIS A 131 0.06 -3.16 -5.45
C HIS A 131 -0.19 -2.25 -6.67
N GLY A 132 0.89 -1.66 -7.19
CA GLY A 132 0.90 -0.91 -8.44
C GLY A 132 0.67 -1.75 -9.70
N ILE A 133 0.56 -1.07 -10.84
CA ILE A 133 0.49 -1.73 -12.15
C ILE A 133 1.76 -2.51 -12.42
N ALA A 134 1.61 -3.69 -13.03
CA ALA A 134 2.66 -4.68 -13.20
C ALA A 134 3.34 -5.16 -11.90
N GLY A 135 2.81 -4.72 -10.75
CA GLY A 135 3.12 -5.24 -9.42
C GLY A 135 2.42 -6.57 -9.17
N SER A 136 2.76 -7.18 -8.04
CA SER A 136 2.12 -8.39 -7.50
C SER A 136 2.32 -8.42 -5.98
N ARG A 137 1.68 -9.38 -5.30
CA ARG A 137 1.87 -9.65 -3.87
C ARG A 137 3.32 -10.00 -3.48
N TYR A 138 4.18 -10.23 -4.46
CA TYR A 138 5.60 -10.54 -4.26
C TYR A 138 6.53 -9.33 -4.29
N MET A 139 6.11 -8.18 -4.82
CA MET A 139 7.03 -7.09 -5.15
C MET A 139 7.19 -6.02 -4.06
N TYR A 140 6.62 -6.25 -2.87
CA TYR A 140 6.66 -5.32 -1.73
C TYR A 140 7.04 -6.04 -0.42
N SER A 141 7.63 -7.23 -0.51
CA SER A 141 7.91 -8.09 0.63
C SER A 141 8.85 -7.46 1.67
N TYR A 142 9.71 -6.53 1.27
CA TYR A 142 10.58 -5.83 2.20
C TYR A 142 9.82 -4.84 3.07
N ILE A 143 9.14 -3.86 2.44
CA ILE A 143 8.41 -2.82 3.19
C ILE A 143 7.28 -3.42 4.03
N LEU A 144 6.53 -4.38 3.48
CA LEU A 144 5.44 -5.03 4.23
C LEU A 144 5.96 -5.92 5.35
N GLY A 145 7.10 -6.59 5.15
CA GLY A 145 7.76 -7.35 6.21
C GLY A 145 8.33 -6.45 7.31
N CYS A 146 8.93 -5.31 6.97
CA CYS A 146 9.34 -4.32 7.97
C CYS A 146 8.15 -3.83 8.78
N LEU A 147 7.04 -3.44 8.15
CA LEU A 147 5.84 -3.02 8.87
C LEU A 147 5.28 -4.14 9.77
N ALA A 148 5.30 -5.38 9.30
CA ALA A 148 4.89 -6.51 10.12
C ALA A 148 5.81 -6.76 11.32
N SER A 149 7.12 -6.53 11.17
CA SER A 149 8.08 -6.66 12.27
C SER A 149 7.86 -5.63 13.39
N TYR A 150 7.11 -4.55 13.14
CA TYR A 150 6.68 -3.57 14.16
C TYR A 150 5.34 -3.91 14.83
N GLY A 151 4.72 -5.06 14.51
CA GLY A 151 3.48 -5.46 15.18
C GLY A 151 2.21 -5.15 14.38
N ILE A 152 2.26 -5.18 13.05
CA ILE A 152 1.08 -4.97 12.19
C ILE A 152 0.83 -6.24 11.37
N VAL A 153 -0.43 -6.67 11.24
CA VAL A 153 -0.80 -7.69 10.25
C VAL A 153 -1.08 -7.01 8.91
N ILE A 154 -0.28 -7.32 7.90
CA ILE A 154 -0.36 -6.69 6.58
C ILE A 154 -0.97 -7.67 5.58
N ILE A 155 -2.04 -7.26 4.91
CA ILE A 155 -2.71 -8.01 3.85
C ILE A 155 -2.33 -7.42 2.49
N ALA A 156 -1.75 -8.23 1.60
CA ALA A 156 -1.34 -7.83 0.27
C ALA A 156 -2.10 -8.63 -0.80
N PRO A 157 -3.25 -8.13 -1.27
CA PRO A 157 -4.01 -8.77 -2.35
C PRO A 157 -3.23 -8.84 -3.66
N GLU A 158 -3.48 -9.90 -4.43
CA GLU A 158 -3.06 -10.04 -5.82
C GLU A 158 -4.27 -9.80 -6.72
N HIS A 159 -4.29 -8.65 -7.39
CA HIS A 159 -5.44 -8.27 -8.18
C HIS A 159 -5.56 -9.09 -9.48
N ARG A 160 -6.76 -9.60 -9.76
CA ARG A 160 -7.13 -10.40 -10.95
C ARG A 160 -7.64 -9.55 -12.11
N ASP A 161 -7.39 -8.25 -12.04
CA ASP A 161 -7.76 -7.22 -13.01
C ASP A 161 -6.87 -7.18 -14.27
N GLY A 162 -5.97 -8.16 -14.44
CA GLY A 162 -4.99 -8.19 -15.52
C GLY A 162 -3.90 -7.12 -15.41
N SER A 163 -3.77 -6.44 -14.27
CA SER A 163 -2.67 -5.49 -14.01
C SER A 163 -1.40 -6.17 -13.49
N SER A 164 -1.49 -7.38 -12.93
CA SER A 164 -0.34 -8.19 -12.54
C SER A 164 0.11 -9.12 -13.67
N PRO A 165 1.41 -9.25 -13.94
CA PRO A 165 1.91 -10.05 -15.05
C PRO A 165 2.11 -11.53 -14.70
N SER A 166 1.90 -11.91 -13.43
CA SER A 166 2.25 -13.23 -12.90
C SER A 166 1.11 -13.93 -12.15
N SER A 167 -0.10 -13.36 -12.21
CA SER A 167 -1.27 -13.87 -11.49
C SER A 167 -1.82 -15.17 -12.09
N LEU A 168 -2.06 -16.16 -11.24
CA LEU A 168 -2.50 -17.52 -11.59
C LEU A 168 -3.85 -17.83 -10.95
N LEU A 169 -4.70 -18.57 -11.67
CA LEU A 169 -5.97 -19.08 -11.17
C LEU A 169 -5.83 -20.56 -10.83
N ARG A 170 -6.39 -20.97 -9.69
CA ARG A 170 -6.51 -22.38 -9.30
C ARG A 170 -7.96 -22.86 -9.38
N ASN A 171 -8.12 -24.14 -9.70
CA ASN A 171 -9.40 -24.82 -9.52
C ASN A 171 -9.64 -25.19 -8.04
N ALA A 172 -10.82 -25.75 -7.76
CA ALA A 172 -11.21 -26.22 -6.43
C ALA A 172 -10.31 -27.33 -5.84
N HIS A 173 -9.41 -27.90 -6.64
CA HIS A 173 -8.42 -28.89 -6.20
C HIS A 173 -7.03 -28.27 -5.96
N GLY A 174 -6.91 -26.93 -6.01
CA GLY A 174 -5.64 -26.22 -5.82
C GLY A 174 -4.68 -26.31 -7.01
N GLN A 175 -5.12 -26.86 -8.14
CA GLN A 175 -4.29 -26.98 -9.35
C GLN A 175 -4.37 -25.69 -10.14
N VAL A 176 -3.22 -25.16 -10.56
CA VAL A 176 -3.16 -24.01 -11.47
C VAL A 176 -3.81 -24.41 -12.79
N THR A 177 -4.89 -23.73 -13.16
CA THR A 177 -5.61 -23.96 -14.41
C THR A 177 -5.19 -22.98 -15.48
N GLU A 178 -5.11 -21.70 -15.12
CA GLU A 178 -4.96 -20.61 -16.08
C GLU A 178 -4.11 -19.48 -15.51
N LYS A 179 -3.49 -18.72 -16.41
CA LYS A 179 -2.83 -17.46 -16.10
C LYS A 179 -3.78 -16.33 -16.46
N VAL A 180 -3.96 -15.36 -15.55
CA VAL A 180 -4.67 -14.11 -15.84
C VAL A 180 -3.86 -13.35 -16.92
N PRO A 181 -4.42 -13.09 -18.11
CA PRO A 181 -3.69 -12.38 -19.14
C PRO A 181 -3.33 -10.96 -18.71
N TYR A 182 -2.05 -10.60 -18.83
CA TYR A 182 -1.60 -9.24 -18.57
C TYR A 182 -2.16 -8.28 -19.61
N GLN A 183 -2.91 -7.28 -19.16
CA GLN A 183 -3.53 -6.29 -20.02
C GLN A 183 -2.59 -5.10 -20.23
N ARG A 184 -1.70 -5.22 -21.22
CA ARG A 184 -0.83 -4.10 -21.60
C ARG A 184 -1.66 -2.96 -22.21
N MET A 185 -1.55 -1.80 -21.59
CA MET A 185 -2.27 -0.59 -21.97
C MET A 185 -1.31 0.59 -21.98
N LYS A 186 -1.56 1.57 -22.84
CA LYS A 186 -0.85 2.84 -22.77
C LYS A 186 -1.18 3.54 -21.45
N HIS A 187 -0.25 4.33 -20.97
CA HIS A 187 -0.43 5.17 -19.80
C HIS A 187 -0.65 6.60 -20.31
N VAL A 188 -1.83 6.87 -20.87
CA VAL A 188 -2.18 8.19 -21.42
C VAL A 188 -3.62 8.51 -21.08
N PHE A 189 -3.92 9.81 -20.98
CA PHE A 189 -5.30 10.26 -20.91
C PHE A 189 -5.97 10.01 -22.26
N ASP A 190 -6.81 8.99 -22.31
CA ASP A 190 -7.61 8.58 -23.46
C ASP A 190 -8.88 7.91 -22.93
N PRO A 191 -10.09 8.28 -23.40
CA PRO A 191 -11.34 7.75 -22.86
C PRO A 191 -11.43 6.22 -22.85
N ASN A 192 -10.92 5.55 -23.89
CA ASN A 192 -10.93 4.07 -23.94
C ASN A 192 -9.95 3.47 -22.93
N ILE A 193 -8.79 4.12 -22.74
CA ILE A 193 -7.83 3.70 -21.69
C ILE A 193 -8.43 3.91 -20.31
N LEU A 194 -9.08 5.04 -20.04
CA LEU A 194 -9.73 5.33 -18.75
C LEU A 194 -10.83 4.32 -18.46
N GLN A 195 -11.70 4.02 -19.43
CA GLN A 195 -12.75 3.00 -19.28
C GLN A 195 -12.16 1.63 -18.90
N ARG A 196 -11.04 1.24 -19.53
CA ARG A 196 -10.35 -0.01 -19.18
C ARG A 196 -9.69 0.04 -17.81
N ARG A 197 -9.12 1.19 -17.39
CA ARG A 197 -8.61 1.38 -16.02
C ARG A 197 -9.73 1.34 -14.97
N HIS A 198 -10.89 1.90 -15.28
CA HIS A 198 -12.07 1.81 -14.43
C HIS A 198 -12.58 0.36 -14.34
N ALA A 199 -12.54 -0.42 -15.41
CA ALA A 199 -12.82 -1.85 -15.34
C ALA A 199 -11.85 -2.59 -14.40
N GLN A 200 -10.56 -2.24 -14.42
CA GLN A 200 -9.59 -2.78 -13.46
C GLN A 200 -9.91 -2.37 -12.03
N LEU A 201 -10.21 -1.10 -11.79
CA LEU A 201 -10.58 -0.58 -10.47
C LEU A 201 -11.83 -1.27 -9.90
N ARG A 202 -12.87 -1.52 -10.72
CA ARG A 202 -14.07 -2.27 -10.29
C ARG A 202 -13.71 -3.65 -9.72
N ILE A 203 -12.79 -4.37 -10.38
CA ILE A 203 -12.29 -5.68 -9.90
C ILE A 203 -11.52 -5.49 -8.60
N ARG A 204 -10.59 -4.53 -8.54
CA ARG A 204 -9.80 -4.25 -7.33
C ARG A 204 -10.67 -3.95 -6.12
N PHE A 205 -11.68 -3.09 -6.26
CA PHE A 205 -12.56 -2.71 -5.15
C PHE A 205 -13.41 -3.87 -4.64
N TRP A 206 -13.93 -4.67 -5.58
CA TRP A 206 -14.65 -5.88 -5.24
C TRP A 206 -13.76 -6.90 -4.52
N GLU A 207 -12.52 -7.09 -4.96
CA GLU A 207 -11.53 -7.94 -4.27
C GLU A 207 -11.19 -7.40 -2.87
N LEU A 208 -11.01 -6.08 -2.70
CA LEU A 208 -10.77 -5.48 -1.38
C LEU A 208 -11.95 -5.72 -0.43
N GLY A 209 -13.18 -5.62 -0.92
CA GLY A 209 -14.38 -5.95 -0.17
C GLY A 209 -14.46 -7.42 0.25
N LEU A 210 -14.11 -8.34 -0.66
CA LEU A 210 -14.05 -9.78 -0.36
C LEU A 210 -12.90 -10.15 0.57
N VAL A 211 -11.75 -9.48 0.45
CA VAL A 211 -10.62 -9.62 1.39
C VAL A 211 -11.09 -9.25 2.80
N HIS A 212 -11.85 -8.17 2.96
CA HIS A 212 -12.40 -7.81 4.27
C HIS A 212 -13.32 -8.88 4.85
N ASP A 213 -14.24 -9.45 4.06
CA ASP A 213 -15.08 -10.57 4.51
C ASP A 213 -14.24 -11.79 4.91
N ALA A 214 -13.19 -12.11 4.15
CA ALA A 214 -12.26 -13.18 4.49
C ALA A 214 -11.58 -12.92 5.85
N LEU A 215 -11.15 -11.70 6.13
CA LEU A 215 -10.55 -11.34 7.42
C LEU A 215 -11.54 -11.48 8.57
N LEU A 216 -12.80 -11.05 8.40
CA LEU A 216 -13.84 -11.23 9.41
C LEU A 216 -14.06 -12.72 9.72
N LYS A 217 -14.14 -13.56 8.70
CA LYS A 217 -14.29 -15.02 8.86
C LYS A 217 -13.07 -15.67 9.50
N MET A 218 -11.86 -15.27 9.10
CA MET A 218 -10.60 -15.75 9.69
C MET A 218 -10.50 -15.37 11.18
N ASP A 219 -10.88 -14.14 11.54
CA ASP A 219 -10.89 -13.69 12.93
C ASP A 219 -12.00 -14.35 13.76
N ALA A 220 -13.16 -14.63 13.16
CA ALA A 220 -14.22 -15.41 13.79
C ALA A 220 -13.87 -16.89 13.98
N GLY A 221 -12.74 -17.36 13.43
CA GLY A 221 -12.36 -18.78 13.45
C GLY A 221 -13.22 -19.66 12.55
N THR A 222 -13.87 -19.06 11.55
CA THR A 222 -14.63 -19.80 10.53
C THR A 222 -13.67 -20.56 9.63
N GLU A 223 -13.97 -21.83 9.36
CA GLU A 223 -13.19 -22.62 8.41
C GLU A 223 -13.47 -22.14 6.98
N ILE A 224 -12.43 -21.65 6.29
CA ILE A 224 -12.52 -21.18 4.91
C ILE A 224 -11.56 -22.03 4.05
N PRO A 225 -11.98 -22.51 2.87
CA PRO A 225 -11.08 -23.21 1.96
C PRO A 225 -9.90 -22.33 1.54
N ASN A 226 -8.68 -22.87 1.62
CA ASN A 226 -7.47 -22.24 1.07
C ASN A 226 -6.83 -23.15 0.01
N PHE A 227 -6.96 -22.79 -1.26
CA PHE A 227 -6.45 -23.57 -2.39
C PHE A 227 -4.93 -23.52 -2.56
N VAL A 228 -4.22 -22.69 -1.80
CA VAL A 228 -2.75 -22.65 -1.77
C VAL A 228 -2.19 -23.58 -0.68
N GLN A 229 -3.00 -23.97 0.32
CA GLN A 229 -2.53 -24.80 1.43
C GLN A 229 -2.16 -26.22 0.96
N MET A 230 -0.94 -26.63 1.29
CA MET A 230 -0.47 -28.00 1.03
C MET A 230 -1.14 -28.97 2.02
N LYS A 231 -1.57 -30.14 1.53
CA LYS A 231 -2.13 -31.19 2.39
C LYS A 231 -1.18 -31.52 3.55
N GLY A 232 -1.67 -31.38 4.79
CA GLY A 232 -0.92 -31.68 6.02
C GLY A 232 -0.03 -30.56 6.54
N ALA A 233 0.02 -29.39 5.89
CA ALA A 233 0.73 -28.23 6.41
C ALA A 233 -0.11 -27.50 7.48
N LYS A 234 0.51 -27.17 8.62
CA LYS A 234 -0.10 -26.26 9.60
C LYS A 234 -0.19 -24.87 8.96
N SER A 235 -1.36 -24.25 9.02
CA SER A 235 -1.54 -22.85 8.65
C SER A 235 -1.59 -21.97 9.90
N PRO A 236 -1.18 -20.69 9.80
CA PRO A 236 -1.38 -19.74 10.87
C PRO A 236 -2.87 -19.59 11.21
N VAL A 237 -3.15 -19.44 12.50
CA VAL A 237 -4.50 -19.23 13.04
C VAL A 237 -4.63 -17.76 13.42
N PHE A 238 -5.65 -17.11 12.86
CA PHE A 238 -5.92 -15.68 13.08
C PHE A 238 -7.15 -15.41 13.94
N SER A 239 -7.75 -16.45 14.52
CA SER A 239 -8.97 -16.30 15.33
C SER A 239 -8.75 -15.36 16.53
N SER A 240 -9.64 -14.37 16.69
CA SER A 240 -9.62 -13.39 17.77
C SER A 240 -8.30 -12.63 17.92
N SER A 241 -7.65 -12.32 16.80
CA SER A 241 -6.31 -11.74 16.78
C SER A 241 -6.19 -10.48 15.93
N LEU A 242 -7.20 -10.14 15.14
CA LEU A 242 -7.16 -9.02 14.19
C LEU A 242 -8.00 -7.84 14.69
N ASP A 243 -7.46 -6.63 14.67
CA ASP A 243 -8.22 -5.42 15.00
C ASP A 243 -8.95 -4.87 13.76
N ILE A 244 -10.09 -5.48 13.46
CA ILE A 244 -10.88 -5.23 12.22
C ILE A 244 -12.36 -4.93 12.47
N HIS A 245 -12.79 -4.94 13.73
CA HIS A 245 -14.20 -4.77 14.10
C HIS A 245 -14.53 -3.34 14.54
N SER A 246 -13.52 -2.58 14.98
CA SER A 246 -13.71 -1.19 15.38
C SER A 246 -13.79 -0.30 14.12
N PRO A 247 -14.68 0.70 14.06
CA PRO A 247 -14.77 1.60 12.92
C PRO A 247 -13.43 2.28 12.62
N GLY A 248 -13.00 2.22 11.36
CA GLY A 248 -11.75 2.80 10.88
C GLY A 248 -10.46 2.18 11.40
N SER A 249 -10.50 0.99 12.03
CA SER A 249 -9.29 0.34 12.56
C SER A 249 -8.36 -0.18 11.47
N ILE A 250 -8.87 -0.46 10.27
CA ILE A 250 -8.07 -0.89 9.13
C ILE A 250 -7.40 0.30 8.45
N ALA A 251 -6.07 0.26 8.37
CA ALA A 251 -5.29 1.17 7.53
C ALA A 251 -5.32 0.74 6.05
N TRP A 252 -5.51 1.70 5.15
CA TRP A 252 -5.49 1.47 3.71
C TRP A 252 -4.22 2.04 3.10
N ALA A 253 -3.48 1.21 2.37
CA ALA A 253 -2.22 1.59 1.77
C ALA A 253 -2.12 1.15 0.31
N GLY A 254 -1.32 1.85 -0.48
CA GLY A 254 -0.98 1.35 -1.81
C GLY A 254 0.15 2.09 -2.47
N HIS A 255 0.69 1.48 -3.51
CA HIS A 255 1.73 2.05 -4.36
C HIS A 255 1.23 2.27 -5.79
N SER A 256 1.52 3.41 -6.41
CA SER A 256 1.23 3.67 -7.82
C SER A 256 -0.26 3.51 -8.14
N PHE A 257 -0.63 2.58 -9.04
CA PHE A 257 -2.02 2.22 -9.29
C PHE A 257 -2.75 1.72 -8.03
N GLY A 258 -2.04 1.08 -7.10
CA GLY A 258 -2.59 0.68 -5.81
C GLY A 258 -2.90 1.87 -4.90
N ALA A 259 -2.08 2.94 -4.94
CA ALA A 259 -2.37 4.18 -4.23
C ALA A 259 -3.64 4.84 -4.80
N ALA A 260 -3.78 4.89 -6.13
CA ALA A 260 -5.02 5.35 -6.77
C ALA A 260 -6.22 4.46 -6.42
N SER A 261 -5.99 3.15 -6.30
CA SER A 261 -7.04 2.21 -5.90
C SER A 261 -7.57 2.56 -4.51
N VAL A 262 -6.69 2.70 -3.51
CA VAL A 262 -7.17 3.02 -2.14
C VAL A 262 -7.77 4.41 -2.04
N VAL A 263 -7.28 5.43 -2.76
CA VAL A 263 -7.91 6.76 -2.83
C VAL A 263 -9.35 6.68 -3.35
N GLN A 264 -9.53 6.03 -4.51
CA GLN A 264 -10.86 5.90 -5.12
C GLN A 264 -11.78 5.03 -4.27
N PHE A 265 -11.25 3.97 -3.65
CA PHE A 265 -11.99 3.06 -2.79
C PHE A 265 -12.56 3.78 -1.57
N VAL A 266 -11.72 4.49 -0.79
CA VAL A 266 -12.17 5.23 0.40
C VAL A 266 -13.15 6.35 0.03
N LYS A 267 -12.91 7.05 -1.09
CA LYS A 267 -13.86 8.07 -1.59
C LYS A 267 -15.20 7.45 -1.98
N SER A 268 -15.21 6.31 -2.68
CA SER A 268 -16.44 5.64 -3.13
C SER A 268 -17.29 5.19 -1.93
N ILE A 269 -16.67 4.65 -0.88
CA ILE A 269 -17.38 4.23 0.34
C ILE A 269 -17.92 5.44 1.10
N TYR A 270 -17.05 6.40 1.42
CA TYR A 270 -17.42 7.55 2.25
C TYR A 270 -18.49 8.41 1.57
N TRP A 271 -18.24 8.86 0.34
CA TRP A 271 -19.18 9.72 -0.37
C TRP A 271 -20.41 8.97 -0.87
N GLY A 272 -20.31 7.66 -1.15
CA GLY A 272 -21.47 6.80 -1.41
C GLY A 272 -22.46 6.80 -0.23
N HIS A 273 -21.93 6.73 1.00
CA HIS A 273 -22.76 6.86 2.19
C HIS A 273 -23.37 8.25 2.36
N GLN A 274 -22.63 9.33 2.00
CA GLN A 274 -23.16 10.69 2.05
C GLN A 274 -24.29 10.94 1.03
N ILE A 275 -24.19 10.36 -0.18
CA ILE A 275 -25.29 10.39 -1.18
C ILE A 275 -26.58 9.85 -0.57
N CYS A 276 -26.50 8.78 0.22
CA CYS A 276 -27.68 8.17 0.84
C CYS A 276 -28.29 9.05 1.94
N LYS A 277 -27.49 9.90 2.61
CA LYS A 277 -27.94 10.81 3.66
C LYS A 277 -28.59 12.06 3.11
N ASP A 278 -28.02 12.65 2.06
CA ASP A 278 -28.52 13.88 1.45
C ASP A 278 -28.51 13.78 -0.09
N PRO A 279 -29.42 12.97 -0.67
CA PRO A 279 -29.45 12.74 -2.11
C PRO A 279 -29.85 14.00 -2.88
N SER A 280 -30.69 14.87 -2.30
CA SER A 280 -31.22 16.03 -2.98
C SER A 280 -30.14 17.07 -3.21
N SER A 281 -29.36 17.39 -2.17
CA SER A 281 -28.25 18.35 -2.28
C SER A 281 -27.16 17.85 -3.22
N ILE A 282 -26.73 16.60 -3.06
CA ILE A 282 -25.63 16.04 -3.86
C ILE A 282 -26.02 15.89 -5.33
N SER A 283 -27.29 15.55 -5.62
CA SER A 283 -27.76 15.43 -7.01
C SER A 283 -27.69 16.74 -7.81
N ALA A 284 -27.68 17.89 -7.12
CA ALA A 284 -27.58 19.21 -7.72
C ALA A 284 -26.12 19.66 -7.96
N GLU A 285 -25.14 18.90 -7.46
CA GLU A 285 -23.74 19.26 -7.61
C GLU A 285 -23.23 19.13 -9.05
N PRO A 286 -22.22 19.93 -9.43
CA PRO A 286 -21.53 19.77 -10.71
C PRO A 286 -20.99 18.33 -10.88
N SER A 287 -20.94 17.86 -12.12
CA SER A 287 -20.40 16.55 -12.51
C SER A 287 -21.17 15.33 -11.98
N PHE A 288 -22.08 15.46 -11.00
CA PHE A 288 -22.82 14.32 -10.43
C PHE A 288 -23.69 13.59 -11.46
N SER A 289 -24.30 14.31 -12.41
CA SER A 289 -25.11 13.69 -13.48
C SER A 289 -24.31 12.70 -14.35
N GLN A 290 -22.99 12.90 -14.46
CA GLN A 290 -22.07 12.05 -15.21
C GLN A 290 -21.47 10.93 -14.36
N TYR A 291 -21.53 11.05 -13.03
CA TYR A 291 -20.97 10.09 -12.10
C TYR A 291 -21.55 8.70 -12.32
N ARG A 292 -20.66 7.71 -12.48
CA ARG A 292 -20.97 6.29 -12.57
C ARG A 292 -20.09 5.57 -11.54
N PRO A 293 -20.64 5.17 -10.40
CA PRO A 293 -19.85 4.62 -9.32
C PRO A 293 -19.11 3.35 -9.76
N LEU A 294 -17.84 3.27 -9.40
CA LEU A 294 -17.01 2.09 -9.66
C LEU A 294 -17.17 1.03 -8.56
N TYR A 295 -17.68 1.41 -7.39
CA TYR A 295 -17.90 0.52 -6.27
C TYR A 295 -19.00 1.08 -5.37
N GLU A 296 -20.01 0.25 -5.10
CA GLU A 296 -21.14 0.56 -4.24
C GLU A 296 -21.36 -0.65 -3.32
N PRO A 297 -20.70 -0.69 -2.15
CA PRO A 297 -21.00 -1.73 -1.19
C PRO A 297 -22.41 -1.52 -0.63
N ARG A 298 -23.06 -2.60 -0.21
CA ARG A 298 -24.31 -2.51 0.55
C ARG A 298 -24.07 -1.66 1.81
N LEU A 299 -25.02 -0.81 2.16
CA LEU A 299 -24.93 0.10 3.30
C LEU A 299 -24.82 -0.63 4.65
N ASP A 300 -25.29 -1.87 4.71
CA ASP A 300 -25.22 -2.74 5.89
C ASP A 300 -23.92 -3.57 5.95
N SER A 301 -23.01 -3.40 4.99
CA SER A 301 -21.75 -4.13 4.99
C SER A 301 -20.76 -3.50 5.95
N GLU A 302 -20.10 -4.35 6.75
CA GLU A 302 -19.04 -3.96 7.69
C GLU A 302 -17.87 -3.22 7.01
N ILE A 303 -17.65 -3.37 5.69
CA ILE A 303 -16.60 -2.60 5.00
C ILE A 303 -16.86 -1.08 5.04
N VAL A 304 -18.13 -0.67 5.15
CA VAL A 304 -18.52 0.75 5.21
C VAL A 304 -18.04 1.39 6.50
N SER A 305 -18.02 0.65 7.62
CA SER A 305 -17.54 1.16 8.92
C SER A 305 -16.01 1.33 8.96
N GLN A 306 -15.29 0.70 8.04
CA GLN A 306 -13.82 0.77 7.95
C GLN A 306 -13.30 2.01 7.21
N VAL A 307 -14.20 2.88 6.72
CA VAL A 307 -13.84 4.15 6.08
C VAL A 307 -14.53 5.31 6.78
N ILE A 308 -13.81 5.93 7.71
CA ILE A 308 -14.22 7.11 8.46
C ILE A 308 -13.14 8.21 8.33
N PRO A 309 -13.39 9.45 8.77
CA PRO A 309 -12.43 10.54 8.63
C PRO A 309 -11.06 10.26 9.27
N THR A 310 -11.00 9.45 10.32
CA THR A 310 -9.75 9.10 11.02
C THR A 310 -9.09 7.82 10.51
N SER A 311 -9.69 7.11 9.53
CA SER A 311 -9.08 5.92 8.93
C SER A 311 -7.71 6.26 8.33
N PRO A 312 -6.62 5.53 8.67
CA PRO A 312 -5.30 5.82 8.12
C PRO A 312 -5.21 5.51 6.62
N LEU A 313 -4.62 6.43 5.85
CA LEU A 313 -4.41 6.30 4.40
C LEU A 313 -2.94 6.57 4.04
N ILE A 314 -2.27 5.57 3.45
CA ILE A 314 -0.85 5.66 3.03
C ILE A 314 -0.74 5.56 1.51
N LEU A 315 -0.14 6.56 0.89
CA LEU A 315 -0.01 6.67 -0.56
C LEU A 315 1.47 6.72 -0.96
N LEU A 316 1.97 5.68 -1.61
CA LEU A 316 3.33 5.65 -2.17
C LEU A 316 3.24 5.96 -3.67
N ASP A 317 3.87 7.04 -4.13
CA ASP A 317 3.87 7.46 -5.54
C ASP A 317 2.50 7.40 -6.22
N LEU A 318 1.56 8.22 -5.75
CA LEU A 318 0.20 8.24 -6.28
C LEU A 318 0.19 8.48 -7.81
N TRP A 319 -0.27 7.47 -8.57
CA TRP A 319 -0.47 7.59 -10.02
C TRP A 319 -1.91 8.01 -10.31
N ASN A 320 -2.12 9.29 -10.63
CA ASN A 320 -3.46 9.89 -10.67
C ASN A 320 -4.33 9.51 -11.89
N LEU A 321 -3.76 8.99 -12.98
CA LEU A 321 -4.51 8.74 -14.23
C LEU A 321 -5.81 7.93 -14.03
N PRO A 322 -5.85 6.85 -13.21
CA PRO A 322 -7.07 6.06 -12.99
C PRO A 322 -8.16 6.79 -12.20
N LEU A 323 -7.83 7.92 -11.56
CA LEU A 323 -8.78 8.76 -10.82
C LEU A 323 -9.48 9.79 -11.72
N LEU A 324 -9.18 9.78 -13.02
CA LEU A 324 -9.73 10.73 -13.99
C LEU A 324 -10.79 10.06 -14.88
N GLY A 325 -11.55 10.90 -15.60
CA GLY A 325 -12.60 10.49 -16.53
C GLY A 325 -14.01 10.72 -15.99
N ASP A 326 -14.97 10.82 -16.91
CA ASP A 326 -16.34 11.27 -16.64
C ASP A 326 -17.04 10.43 -15.54
N ASP A 327 -16.86 9.10 -15.57
CA ASP A 327 -17.44 8.16 -14.60
C ASP A 327 -17.08 8.52 -13.14
N VAL A 328 -15.88 9.03 -12.88
CA VAL A 328 -15.35 9.29 -11.53
C VAL A 328 -15.09 10.76 -11.24
N LYS A 329 -15.40 11.65 -12.19
CA LYS A 329 -15.11 13.08 -12.11
C LYS A 329 -15.68 13.73 -10.85
N TRP A 330 -16.91 13.38 -10.49
CA TRP A 330 -17.52 13.88 -9.26
C TRP A 330 -16.69 13.52 -8.02
N LEU A 331 -16.22 12.26 -7.89
CA LEU A 331 -15.35 11.87 -6.77
C LEU A 331 -13.95 12.47 -6.85
N TRP A 332 -13.44 12.73 -8.06
CA TRP A 332 -12.19 13.46 -8.25
C TRP A 332 -12.25 14.88 -7.65
N GLU A 333 -13.40 15.55 -7.78
CA GLU A 333 -13.66 16.90 -7.27
C GLU A 333 -13.91 16.94 -5.75
N LYS A 334 -14.21 15.80 -5.12
CA LYS A 334 -14.44 15.73 -3.68
C LYS A 334 -13.14 15.71 -2.86
N PRO A 335 -13.13 16.30 -1.64
CA PRO A 335 -12.01 16.12 -0.72
C PRO A 335 -11.93 14.67 -0.22
N LEU A 336 -10.76 14.30 0.30
CA LEU A 336 -10.59 13.04 1.02
C LEU A 336 -11.44 13.03 2.31
N PRO A 337 -11.88 11.86 2.80
CA PRO A 337 -12.70 11.74 4.01
C PRO A 337 -12.08 12.38 5.26
N CYS A 338 -10.75 12.46 5.34
CA CYS A 338 -10.02 13.03 6.47
C CYS A 338 -10.30 14.51 6.75
N TYR A 339 -10.95 15.21 5.83
CA TYR A 339 -11.34 16.61 5.99
C TYR A 339 -12.74 16.81 6.57
N ALA A 340 -13.51 15.74 6.75
CA ALA A 340 -14.83 15.85 7.34
C ALA A 340 -14.74 15.99 8.87
N GLU A 341 -15.68 16.75 9.44
CA GLU A 341 -15.77 16.92 10.88
C GLU A 341 -16.01 15.58 11.59
N THR A 342 -15.30 15.35 12.69
CA THR A 342 -15.54 14.22 13.58
C THR A 342 -16.58 14.61 14.63
N THR A 343 -17.33 13.63 15.15
CA THR A 343 -18.36 13.82 16.19
C THR A 343 -17.85 14.47 17.48
N GLU A 344 -16.54 14.52 17.70
CA GLU A 344 -15.93 15.05 18.92
C GLU A 344 -15.48 16.52 18.81
N GLY A 345 -15.62 17.17 17.65
CA GLY A 345 -15.34 18.60 17.47
C GLY A 345 -13.88 19.01 17.76
N GLN A 346 -12.98 18.05 17.97
CA GLN A 346 -11.56 18.33 18.20
C GLN A 346 -10.81 18.41 16.86
N PRO A 347 -9.99 19.46 16.65
CA PRO A 347 -9.13 19.55 15.49
C PRO A 347 -8.07 18.45 15.53
N GLN A 348 -8.19 17.43 14.66
CA GLN A 348 -7.22 16.35 14.53
C GLN A 348 -6.41 16.49 13.24
N SER A 349 -5.11 16.17 13.29
CA SER A 349 -4.27 16.12 12.09
C SER A 349 -4.80 15.07 11.11
N PRO A 350 -4.85 15.33 9.80
CA PRO A 350 -5.32 14.35 8.82
C PRO A 350 -4.54 13.03 8.89
N SER A 351 -5.27 11.92 8.87
CA SER A 351 -4.75 10.54 8.92
C SER A 351 -4.14 10.06 7.58
N VAL A 352 -3.58 10.99 6.80
CA VAL A 352 -3.10 10.75 5.43
C VAL A 352 -1.60 11.04 5.33
N LEU A 353 -0.84 10.06 4.83
CA LEU A 353 0.57 10.18 4.49
C LEU A 353 0.79 9.87 3.01
N ALA A 354 1.36 10.81 2.28
CA ALA A 354 1.80 10.61 0.91
C ALA A 354 3.33 10.70 0.83
N ILE A 355 3.95 9.66 0.26
CA ILE A 355 5.40 9.60 0.06
C ILE A 355 5.68 9.47 -1.42
N LEU A 356 6.41 10.45 -1.96
CA LEU A 356 6.82 10.47 -3.35
C LEU A 356 8.28 10.03 -3.49
N SER A 357 8.60 9.44 -4.62
CA SER A 357 9.96 9.35 -5.13
C SER A 357 10.36 10.69 -5.74
N ASP A 358 11.67 10.91 -5.89
CA ASP A 358 12.22 12.09 -6.57
C ASP A 358 11.74 12.16 -8.04
N GLU A 359 11.52 11.02 -8.69
CA GLU A 359 10.92 10.95 -10.03
C GLU A 359 9.47 11.46 -10.06
N PHE A 360 8.62 11.07 -9.10
CA PHE A 360 7.23 11.53 -9.02
C PHE A 360 7.12 12.98 -8.57
N PHE A 361 8.00 13.42 -7.67
CA PHE A 361 8.11 14.81 -7.28
C PHE A 361 8.49 15.71 -8.49
N LYS A 362 9.45 15.28 -9.31
CA LYS A 362 9.87 16.04 -10.51
C LYS A 362 8.86 16.00 -11.65
N TRP A 363 7.92 15.05 -11.64
CA TRP A 363 6.85 14.95 -12.64
C TRP A 363 5.75 15.99 -12.38
N LYS A 364 5.96 17.22 -12.88
CA LYS A 364 5.12 18.40 -12.62
C LYS A 364 3.61 18.16 -12.72
N ALA A 365 3.13 17.57 -13.82
CA ALA A 365 1.71 17.34 -14.03
C ALA A 365 1.12 16.34 -13.02
N GLY A 366 1.88 15.28 -12.70
CA GLY A 366 1.48 14.30 -11.71
C GLY A 366 1.52 14.83 -10.30
N LEU A 367 2.58 15.55 -9.92
CA LEU A 367 2.69 16.20 -8.62
C LEU A 367 1.50 17.11 -8.37
N LYS A 368 1.08 17.88 -9.37
CA LYS A 368 -0.06 18.77 -9.23
C LYS A 368 -1.41 18.05 -9.16
N ALA A 369 -1.57 16.98 -9.93
CA ALA A 369 -2.72 16.09 -9.76
C ALA A 369 -2.75 15.45 -8.36
N THR A 370 -1.59 15.06 -7.82
CA THR A 370 -1.46 14.56 -6.43
C THR A 370 -1.85 15.64 -5.43
N ARG A 371 -1.40 16.89 -5.61
CA ARG A 371 -1.84 18.02 -4.77
C ARG A 371 -3.35 18.23 -4.84
N HIS A 372 -3.94 18.15 -6.03
CA HIS A 372 -5.40 18.23 -6.18
C HIS A 372 -6.12 17.13 -5.38
N VAL A 373 -5.64 15.88 -5.43
CA VAL A 373 -6.24 14.78 -4.64
C VAL A 373 -6.13 15.04 -3.13
N LEU A 374 -4.99 15.59 -2.70
CA LEU A 374 -4.65 15.74 -1.28
C LEU A 374 -5.11 17.04 -0.65
N THR A 375 -5.59 18.03 -1.42
CA THR A 375 -6.01 19.32 -0.87
C THR A 375 -7.48 19.31 -0.48
N TYR A 376 -7.84 20.11 0.51
CA TYR A 376 -9.24 20.41 0.82
C TYR A 376 -9.86 21.29 -0.26
N HIS A 377 -10.99 20.85 -0.82
CA HIS A 377 -11.77 21.63 -1.77
C HIS A 377 -12.99 22.19 -1.05
N PRO A 378 -13.07 23.51 -0.78
CA PRO A 378 -14.24 24.09 -0.15
C PRO A 378 -15.47 23.90 -1.05
N ALA A 379 -16.61 23.56 -0.44
CA ALA A 379 -17.87 23.50 -1.16
C ALA A 379 -18.26 24.91 -1.66
N PRO A 380 -18.88 25.04 -2.86
CA PRO A 380 -19.35 26.34 -3.33
C PRO A 380 -20.37 26.94 -2.33
N GLY A 381 -20.05 28.09 -1.72
CA GLY A 381 -20.94 28.83 -0.83
C GLY A 381 -20.60 28.82 0.67
N SER A 382 -19.48 28.25 1.10
CA SER A 382 -18.99 28.43 2.48
C SER A 382 -18.31 29.79 2.63
N ASP A 383 -18.92 30.72 3.38
CA ASP A 383 -18.32 32.02 3.71
C ASP A 383 -17.01 31.83 4.48
N ASP A 384 -15.95 32.42 3.94
CA ASP A 384 -14.57 32.07 4.22
C ASP A 384 -14.01 32.91 5.39
N GLN A 385 -14.16 32.41 6.61
CA GLN A 385 -13.39 32.87 7.79
C GLN A 385 -12.35 31.82 8.27
N GLY A 386 -12.24 30.65 7.60
CA GLY A 386 -11.49 29.47 8.07
C GLY A 386 -10.16 29.16 7.36
N THR A 387 -9.78 29.89 6.31
CA THR A 387 -8.57 29.61 5.50
C THR A 387 -7.26 29.52 6.29
N ALA A 388 -7.15 30.22 7.42
CA ALA A 388 -5.97 30.14 8.28
C ALA A 388 -5.90 28.88 9.17
N GLU A 389 -7.04 28.27 9.52
CA GLU A 389 -7.07 27.03 10.31
C GLU A 389 -6.96 25.78 9.43
N VAL A 390 -7.55 25.78 8.23
CA VAL A 390 -7.42 24.69 7.24
C VAL A 390 -5.95 24.52 6.79
N GLY A 391 -5.17 25.61 6.78
CA GLY A 391 -3.73 25.56 6.54
C GLY A 391 -2.93 24.75 7.57
N LYS A 392 -3.48 24.50 8.77
CA LYS A 392 -2.82 23.68 9.82
C LYS A 392 -3.17 22.19 9.74
N GLN A 393 -4.22 21.81 9.02
CA GLN A 393 -4.71 20.42 8.93
C GLN A 393 -4.53 19.89 7.51
N GLN A 394 -3.29 19.64 7.11
CA GLN A 394 -2.97 19.09 5.80
C GLN A 394 -2.40 17.67 5.91
N PRO A 395 -2.70 16.78 4.95
CA PRO A 395 -1.98 15.53 4.77
C PRO A 395 -0.48 15.75 4.79
N LYS A 396 0.24 14.80 5.40
CA LYS A 396 1.70 14.83 5.42
C LYS A 396 2.21 14.37 4.07
N VAL A 397 2.99 15.20 3.39
CA VAL A 397 3.54 14.87 2.07
C VAL A 397 5.04 15.07 2.07
N PHE A 398 5.77 14.03 1.70
CA PHE A 398 7.23 14.03 1.67
C PHE A 398 7.75 13.34 0.42
N TYR A 399 9.01 13.59 0.07
CA TYR A 399 9.70 12.83 -0.96
C TYR A 399 11.14 12.51 -0.57
N THR A 400 11.64 11.39 -1.11
CA THR A 400 13.03 10.96 -0.92
C THR A 400 13.87 11.38 -2.11
N VAL A 401 14.90 12.20 -1.90
CA VAL A 401 15.85 12.67 -2.92
C VAL A 401 16.62 11.47 -3.51
N ASN A 402 16.94 11.52 -4.81
CA ASN A 402 17.62 10.46 -5.54
C ASN A 402 16.90 9.11 -5.40
N SER A 403 15.58 9.10 -5.46
CA SER A 403 14.78 7.87 -5.50
C SER A 403 13.95 7.82 -6.80
N ALA A 404 13.63 6.60 -7.23
CA ALA A 404 12.84 6.37 -8.45
C ALA A 404 11.53 5.69 -8.09
N HIS A 405 10.60 5.61 -9.05
CA HIS A 405 9.29 5.01 -8.79
C HIS A 405 9.39 3.58 -8.23
N LEU A 406 10.27 2.77 -8.83
CA LEU A 406 10.52 1.40 -8.41
C LEU A 406 11.25 1.28 -7.06
N SER A 407 11.77 2.38 -6.50
CA SER A 407 12.35 2.40 -5.15
C SER A 407 11.31 2.15 -4.06
N GLN A 408 10.01 2.30 -4.38
CA GLN A 408 8.90 1.95 -3.49
C GLN A 408 8.59 0.44 -3.46
N SER A 409 9.37 -0.37 -4.20
CA SER A 409 9.19 -1.81 -4.34
C SER A 409 10.49 -2.57 -4.08
N ASP A 410 10.39 -3.89 -3.95
CA ASP A 410 11.53 -4.80 -3.77
C ASP A 410 12.58 -4.68 -4.90
N ILE A 411 12.19 -4.20 -6.09
CA ILE A 411 13.10 -3.97 -7.23
C ILE A 411 14.25 -3.03 -6.85
N GLY A 412 13.97 -2.02 -6.02
CA GLY A 412 14.97 -1.10 -5.46
C GLY A 412 16.14 -1.83 -4.81
N LEU A 413 15.82 -2.84 -4.00
CA LEU A 413 16.76 -3.60 -3.16
C LEU A 413 17.38 -4.77 -3.90
N VAL A 414 16.62 -5.44 -4.76
CA VAL A 414 17.10 -6.62 -5.50
C VAL A 414 18.00 -6.22 -6.67
N PHE A 415 17.75 -5.06 -7.30
CA PHE A 415 18.50 -4.59 -8.47
C PHE A 415 19.08 -3.18 -8.27
N PRO A 416 19.87 -2.93 -7.20
CA PRO A 416 20.32 -1.59 -6.82
C PRO A 416 21.20 -0.95 -7.90
N TRP A 417 22.01 -1.74 -8.59
CA TRP A 417 22.84 -1.26 -9.70
C TRP A 417 22.00 -0.78 -10.89
N MET A 418 20.95 -1.52 -11.25
CA MET A 418 20.03 -1.15 -12.34
C MET A 418 19.32 0.16 -12.00
N MET A 419 18.86 0.26 -10.76
CA MET A 419 18.20 1.45 -10.21
C MET A 419 19.13 2.67 -10.21
N LYS A 420 20.39 2.52 -9.81
CA LYS A 420 21.39 3.59 -9.91
C LYS A 420 21.69 3.98 -11.36
N ARG A 421 21.79 3.00 -12.27
CA ARG A 421 22.16 3.23 -13.68
C ARG A 421 21.04 3.87 -14.50
N TRP A 422 19.78 3.48 -14.29
CA TRP A 422 18.63 3.91 -15.10
C TRP A 422 17.68 4.88 -14.37
N GLY A 423 17.51 4.71 -13.07
CA GLY A 423 16.68 5.58 -12.22
C GLY A 423 17.45 6.74 -11.59
N LYS A 424 18.80 6.73 -11.62
CA LYS A 424 19.65 7.58 -10.76
C LYS A 424 19.29 7.44 -9.28
N ALA A 425 18.69 6.31 -8.91
CA ALA A 425 18.26 6.05 -7.55
C ALA A 425 19.45 5.58 -6.71
N GLU A 426 19.59 6.13 -5.52
CA GLU A 426 20.68 5.84 -4.58
C GLU A 426 20.11 5.36 -3.25
N GLU A 427 20.92 4.62 -2.48
CA GLU A 427 20.59 4.19 -1.12
C GLU A 427 19.18 3.55 -0.97
N PRO A 428 18.87 2.48 -1.72
CA PRO A 428 17.52 1.90 -1.73
C PRO A 428 17.07 1.37 -0.36
N GLU A 429 17.99 0.85 0.45
CA GLU A 429 17.69 0.43 1.83
C GLU A 429 17.28 1.61 2.70
N ARG A 430 18.02 2.72 2.64
CA ARG A 430 17.67 3.95 3.37
C ARG A 430 16.34 4.52 2.92
N THR A 431 16.06 4.50 1.60
CA THR A 431 14.75 4.94 1.06
C THR A 431 13.61 4.13 1.70
N MET A 432 13.76 2.81 1.80
CA MET A 432 12.78 1.95 2.45
C MET A 432 12.67 2.22 3.96
N GLN A 433 13.79 2.43 4.65
CA GLN A 433 13.80 2.77 6.08
C GLN A 433 13.07 4.09 6.37
N LEU A 434 13.26 5.12 5.54
CA LEU A 434 12.52 6.38 5.63
C LEU A 434 11.02 6.16 5.44
N ASN A 435 10.62 5.39 4.43
CA ASN A 435 9.21 5.06 4.20
C ASN A 435 8.58 4.34 5.40
N VAL A 436 9.24 3.29 5.90
CA VAL A 436 8.79 2.52 7.05
C VAL A 436 8.66 3.41 8.28
N THR A 437 9.67 4.23 8.56
CA THR A 437 9.68 5.15 9.71
C THR A 437 8.53 6.15 9.64
N ALA A 438 8.30 6.76 8.48
CA ALA A 438 7.21 7.70 8.27
C ALA A 438 5.84 7.01 8.42
N ILE A 439 5.67 5.79 7.89
CA ILE A 439 4.41 5.04 8.03
C ILE A 439 4.13 4.69 9.49
N ILE A 440 5.12 4.14 10.21
CA ILE A 440 4.96 3.80 11.63
C ILE A 440 4.63 5.05 12.44
N GLN A 441 5.33 6.18 12.21
CA GLN A 441 5.02 7.42 12.90
C GLN A 441 3.62 7.95 12.58
N MET A 442 3.17 7.91 11.32
CA MET A 442 1.81 8.34 10.99
C MET A 442 0.76 7.49 11.68
N LEU A 443 0.91 6.16 11.68
CA LEU A 443 -0.02 5.26 12.34
C LEU A 443 -0.10 5.54 13.85
N ARG A 444 1.03 5.83 14.49
CA ARG A 444 1.08 6.23 15.91
C ARG A 444 0.34 7.52 16.18
N GLU A 445 0.50 8.54 15.34
CA GLU A 445 -0.26 9.79 15.46
C GLU A 445 -1.76 9.61 15.20
N CYS A 446 -2.15 8.58 14.46
CA CYS A 446 -3.55 8.16 14.31
C CYS A 446 -4.07 7.33 15.49
N GLY A 447 -3.26 7.10 16.53
CA GLY A 447 -3.65 6.33 17.71
C GLY A 447 -3.59 4.81 17.52
N VAL A 448 -2.97 4.31 16.45
CA VAL A 448 -2.75 2.87 16.26
C VAL A 448 -1.78 2.37 17.35
N PRO A 449 -2.15 1.33 18.12
CA PRO A 449 -1.32 0.84 19.21
C PRO A 449 -0.14 0.01 18.69
N PHE A 450 1.06 0.22 19.25
CA PHE A 450 2.27 -0.54 18.94
C PHE A 450 2.94 -1.05 20.22
N ASP A 451 3.48 -2.26 20.17
CA ASP A 451 4.35 -2.81 21.22
C ASP A 451 5.81 -2.70 20.77
N LEU A 452 6.43 -1.54 21.03
CA LEU A 452 7.83 -1.27 20.70
C LEU A 452 8.65 -1.14 21.97
N ASP A 453 9.79 -1.82 22.01
CA ASP A 453 10.82 -1.57 23.02
C ASP A 453 11.49 -0.20 22.81
N GLU A 454 12.24 0.26 23.83
CA GLU A 454 12.88 1.57 23.80
C GLU A 454 14.03 1.66 22.78
N ASP A 455 14.73 0.57 22.49
CA ASP A 455 15.83 0.56 21.53
C ASP A 455 15.30 0.75 20.10
N VAL A 456 14.17 0.11 19.78
CA VAL A 456 13.46 0.26 18.50
C VAL A 456 12.90 1.67 18.34
N LYS A 457 12.38 2.26 19.42
CA LYS A 457 11.99 3.67 19.42
C LYS A 457 13.20 4.54 19.08
N CYS A 458 14.30 4.40 19.82
CA CYS A 458 15.52 5.14 19.55
C CYS A 458 16.01 4.95 18.10
N ALA A 459 15.96 3.73 17.56
CA ALA A 459 16.33 3.44 16.17
C ALA A 459 15.45 4.20 15.16
N LEU A 460 14.13 4.20 15.33
CA LEU A 460 13.20 4.95 14.48
C LEU A 460 13.43 6.46 14.54
N GLU A 461 13.81 6.99 15.71
CA GLU A 461 14.19 8.41 15.87
C GLU A 461 15.51 8.72 15.14
N ASN A 462 16.45 7.78 15.15
CA ASN A 462 17.80 7.93 14.60
C ASN A 462 17.91 7.69 13.09
N VAL A 463 16.92 7.09 12.40
CA VAL A 463 16.91 6.97 10.92
C VAL A 463 17.10 8.34 10.24
N ALA A 464 16.81 9.41 10.98
CA ALA A 464 16.98 10.78 10.57
C ALA A 464 18.42 11.34 10.62
N ASP A 465 19.31 10.84 11.49
CA ASP A 465 20.63 11.44 11.74
C ASP A 465 21.77 10.41 11.60
N PRO A 466 22.36 10.26 10.40
CA PRO A 466 23.49 9.34 10.18
C PRO A 466 24.82 9.85 10.76
N THR A 467 24.87 10.95 11.51
CA THR A 467 26.13 11.43 12.12
C THR A 467 26.49 10.77 13.44
N LEU A 468 25.63 9.89 13.97
CA LEU A 468 25.89 9.09 15.17
C LEU A 468 26.06 7.60 14.85
N ASP A 469 27.02 7.27 14.00
CA ASP A 469 27.65 5.94 14.01
C ASP A 469 28.55 5.82 15.26
N HIS A 470 27.96 5.85 16.47
CA HIS A 470 28.55 5.36 17.71
C HIS A 470 27.50 5.46 18.84
N CYS A 471 26.63 4.45 18.96
CA CYS A 471 26.07 4.14 20.26
C CYS A 471 27.19 3.57 21.13
N ASP A 472 27.92 4.44 21.82
CA ASP A 472 28.77 4.04 22.94
C ASP A 472 27.87 3.37 23.99
N LYS A 473 28.15 2.09 24.27
CA LYS A 473 27.45 1.29 25.26
C LYS A 473 27.73 1.68 26.72
N ASP A 474 28.44 2.78 26.96
CA ASP A 474 28.91 3.17 28.29
C ASP A 474 28.31 4.50 28.73
N SER A 475 27.04 4.50 29.11
CA SER A 475 26.42 5.58 29.89
C SER A 475 25.21 5.09 30.69
N GLN A 476 25.35 3.99 31.43
CA GLN A 476 24.49 3.78 32.60
C GLN A 476 25.08 4.56 33.78
N ASN A 477 24.56 5.77 34.01
CA ASN A 477 24.34 6.32 35.36
C ASN A 477 23.62 7.66 35.31
N GLY A 478 22.47 7.75 35.98
CA GLY A 478 21.95 9.04 36.48
C GLY A 478 20.54 9.42 36.07
N ASN A 479 19.56 8.90 36.82
CA ASN A 479 18.47 9.64 37.44
C ASN A 479 17.47 10.45 36.55
N GLY A 480 16.19 10.02 36.59
CA GLY A 480 15.05 10.89 36.32
C GLY A 480 14.04 10.29 35.35
N GLY A 481 13.01 9.62 35.89
CA GLY A 481 11.83 9.21 35.15
C GLY A 481 11.13 10.42 34.54
N LYS A 482 11.35 10.63 33.24
CA LYS A 482 10.41 11.27 32.32
C LYS A 482 10.32 10.33 31.13
N GLN A 483 9.13 9.79 30.87
CA GLN A 483 8.81 9.21 29.58
C GLN A 483 9.06 10.31 28.54
N SER A 484 10.19 10.25 27.83
CA SER A 484 10.42 11.12 26.68
C SER A 484 9.37 10.74 25.65
N GLY A 485 8.45 11.66 25.37
CA GLY A 485 7.50 11.49 24.28
C GLY A 485 8.29 11.26 23.00
N PHE A 486 8.11 10.08 22.41
CA PHE A 486 8.67 9.75 21.11
C PHE A 486 8.20 10.76 20.07
N HIS A 487 9.10 11.57 19.56
CA HIS A 487 8.84 12.60 18.56
C HIS A 487 9.89 12.48 17.45
N PRO A 488 9.73 11.53 16.52
CA PRO A 488 10.69 11.35 15.46
C PRO A 488 10.64 12.57 14.55
N ILE A 489 11.81 13.11 14.26
CA ILE A 489 11.99 14.27 13.37
C ILE A 489 11.65 13.95 11.90
N ILE A 490 11.14 12.74 11.61
CA ILE A 490 10.71 12.29 10.28
C ILE A 490 9.63 13.17 9.65
N PHE A 491 8.84 13.89 10.46
CA PHE A 491 7.87 14.87 9.96
C PHE A 491 8.30 16.33 10.15
N SER A 492 9.55 16.56 10.55
CA SER A 492 10.10 17.91 10.59
C SER A 492 10.23 18.47 9.18
N ALA A 493 9.86 19.74 9.02
CA ALA A 493 9.96 20.46 7.76
C ALA A 493 11.29 21.23 7.60
N ASP A 494 12.16 21.20 8.60
CA ASP A 494 13.43 21.96 8.63
C ASP A 494 14.59 21.30 7.85
N GLY A 495 14.36 20.13 7.26
CA GLY A 495 15.39 19.39 6.51
C GLY A 495 16.41 18.68 7.40
N SER A 496 16.11 18.49 8.68
CA SER A 496 16.91 17.69 9.64
C SER A 496 17.14 16.25 9.18
N VAL A 497 16.22 15.67 8.39
CA VAL A 497 16.40 14.34 7.80
C VAL A 497 17.06 14.45 6.42
N ARG A 498 18.27 13.92 6.26
CA ARG A 498 19.01 13.97 4.99
C ARG A 498 18.17 13.43 3.83
N GLY A 499 17.97 14.22 2.79
CA GLY A 499 17.33 13.78 1.55
C GLY A 499 15.86 13.35 1.71
N TRP A 500 15.20 13.72 2.81
CA TRP A 500 13.79 13.54 3.04
C TRP A 500 13.17 14.92 3.24
N LEU A 501 12.36 15.35 2.26
CA LEU A 501 11.96 16.75 2.16
C LEU A 501 10.43 16.86 2.12
N PRO A 502 9.84 17.83 2.85
CA PRO A 502 8.40 18.07 2.81
C PRO A 502 7.99 18.61 1.45
N VAL A 503 6.77 18.27 1.03
CA VAL A 503 6.15 18.77 -0.18
C VAL A 503 4.95 19.63 0.21
N SER A 504 5.02 20.93 -0.13
CA SER A 504 3.88 21.82 0.06
C SER A 504 2.71 21.40 -0.82
N LEU A 505 1.50 21.39 -0.24
CA LEU A 505 0.25 21.25 -0.98
C LEU A 505 -0.20 22.56 -1.63
N ALA A 506 0.29 23.71 -1.17
CA ALA A 506 0.05 24.98 -1.84
C ALA A 506 0.70 24.96 -3.23
N ASP A 507 -0.10 25.28 -4.24
CA ASP A 507 0.33 25.36 -5.62
C ASP A 507 -0.29 26.59 -6.28
N ASP A 508 0.50 27.65 -6.40
CA ASP A 508 0.07 28.90 -7.05
C ASP A 508 0.02 28.76 -8.59
N THR A 509 0.26 27.56 -9.15
CA THR A 509 0.24 27.35 -10.59
C THR A 509 -1.17 27.03 -11.12
N PRO A 510 -1.57 27.52 -12.31
CA PRO A 510 -2.96 27.44 -12.80
C PRO A 510 -3.41 26.00 -13.04
N SER A 511 -4.53 25.53 -12.47
CA SER A 511 -5.09 24.15 -12.54
C SER A 511 -4.61 23.30 -13.75
N VAL A 512 -4.12 22.08 -13.49
CA VAL A 512 -3.74 21.16 -14.59
C VAL A 512 -5.02 20.62 -15.21
N PRO A 513 -5.23 20.82 -16.51
CA PRO A 513 -6.31 20.13 -17.20
C PRO A 513 -6.15 18.61 -17.06
N GLU A 514 -7.24 17.86 -16.92
CA GLU A 514 -7.20 16.40 -16.75
C GLU A 514 -6.30 15.69 -17.80
N PHE A 515 -6.29 16.22 -19.03
CA PHE A 515 -5.50 15.71 -20.16
C PHE A 515 -3.98 15.97 -20.08
N GLU A 516 -3.52 16.85 -19.20
CA GLU A 516 -2.10 17.14 -18.98
C GLU A 516 -1.45 16.18 -17.98
N VAL A 517 -2.23 15.39 -17.23
CA VAL A 517 -1.76 14.29 -16.37
C VAL A 517 -1.28 13.12 -17.25
N ARG A 518 -0.23 13.37 -18.03
CA ARG A 518 0.48 12.35 -18.82
C ARG A 518 1.25 11.44 -17.89
N SER A 519 1.43 10.19 -18.25
CA SER A 519 2.13 9.26 -17.37
C SER A 519 3.56 9.67 -17.09
N PRO A 520 4.08 9.31 -15.91
CA PRO A 520 5.43 9.67 -15.55
C PRO A 520 6.41 9.05 -16.56
N PRO A 521 7.58 9.66 -16.77
CA PRO A 521 8.46 9.36 -17.91
C PRO A 521 8.98 7.92 -18.00
N LYS A 522 8.79 7.10 -16.96
CA LYS A 522 9.34 5.73 -16.84
C LYS A 522 8.35 4.73 -16.21
N LEU A 523 7.03 5.00 -16.28
CA LEU A 523 6.00 4.05 -15.79
C LEU A 523 5.81 2.87 -16.75
#